data_AF-A0A6G8PSN2-F1
#
_entry.id   AF-A0A6G8PSN2-F1
#
_cell.length_a   1.000
_cell.length_b   1.000
_cell.length_c   1.000
_cell.angle_alpha   90.00
_cell.angle_beta   90.00
_cell.angle_gamma   90.00
#
_symmetry.space_group_name_H-M   'P 1'
#
loop_
_entity.id
_entity.type
_entity.pdbx_description
1 polymer ?
#
loop_
_entity_poly.entity_id
_entity_poly.type
_entity_poly.pdbx_seq_one_letter_code
_entity_poly.pdbx_strand_id
1 'polypeptide(L)' 'MTTIPNTSSAEGRPYELVVFDVRVPGATERLVSERAAWREDATVEPLGPDHAALIVRAGGAARMHNRRAA' A
#
# COMPACT_ATOMS: atom_id res chain seq x y z
N MET A 1 9.09 -4.25 21.00
CA MET A 1 8.45 -3.60 19.84
C MET A 1 9.47 -2.64 19.28
N THR A 2 10.19 -3.03 18.24
CA THR A 2 11.38 -2.32 17.74
C THR A 2 11.02 -1.68 16.40
N THR A 3 10.93 -0.35 16.37
CA THR A 3 10.68 0.41 15.16
C THR A 3 12.04 0.73 14.51
N ILE A 4 12.26 0.25 13.29
CA ILE A 4 13.47 0.54 12.50
C ILE A 4 13.20 1.83 11.72
N PRO A 5 13.99 2.91 11.87
CA PRO A 5 13.76 4.14 11.11
C PRO A 5 14.55 4.15 9.79
N ASN A 6 14.02 4.92 8.84
CA ASN A 6 14.62 5.41 7.60
C ASN A 6 14.44 4.57 6.33
N THR A 7 13.25 4.66 5.76
CA THR A 7 13.10 4.92 4.32
C THR A 7 12.66 6.36 4.13
N SER A 8 13.62 7.26 3.83
CA SER A 8 13.34 8.65 3.55
C SER A 8 12.58 8.77 2.22
N SER A 9 11.27 9.00 2.28
CA SER A 9 10.54 9.60 1.16
C SER A 9 11.14 10.98 0.90
N ALA A 10 11.79 11.17 -0.25
CA ALA A 10 12.49 12.40 -0.62
C ALA A 10 11.57 13.62 -0.80
N GLU A 11 10.26 13.45 -0.66
CA GLU A 11 9.34 14.56 -0.39
C GLU A 11 8.53 14.19 0.84
N GLY A 12 8.52 15.05 1.86
CA GLY A 12 7.78 14.88 3.12
C GLY A 12 6.26 14.91 2.97
N ARG A 13 5.72 14.42 1.86
CA ARG A 13 4.29 14.20 1.66
C ARG A 13 3.89 12.93 2.41
N PRO A 14 2.74 12.94 3.11
CA PRO A 14 2.25 11.75 3.77
C PRO A 14 1.99 10.66 2.73
N TYR A 15 2.32 9.42 3.09
CA TYR A 15 2.00 8.23 2.31
C TYR A 15 1.45 7.17 3.25
N GLU A 16 0.56 6.34 2.72
CA GLU A 16 0.10 5.12 3.40
C GLU A 16 0.90 3.93 2.86
N LEU A 17 1.34 3.06 3.77
CA LEU A 17 2.08 1.85 3.45
C LEU A 17 1.26 0.64 3.92
N VAL A 18 0.91 -0.24 2.99
CA VAL A 18 0.24 -1.51 3.28
C VAL A 18 1.16 -2.64 2.88
N VAL A 19 1.48 -3.53 3.82
CA VAL A 19 2.35 -4.69 3.58
C VAL A 19 1.50 -5.95 3.41
N PHE A 20 1.79 -6.71 2.36
CA PHE A 20 1.16 -7.97 2.04
C PHE A 20 2.17 -9.11 2.19
N ASP A 21 1.75 -10.18 2.87
CA ASP A 21 2.43 -11.48 2.85
C ASP A 21 1.77 -12.33 1.76
N VAL A 22 2.47 -12.56 0.65
CA VAL A 22 1.91 -13.23 -0.54
C VAL A 22 1.75 -14.74 -0.36
N ARG A 23 2.26 -15.30 0.76
CA ARG A 23 2.03 -16.70 1.13
C ARG A 23 0.61 -16.92 1.65
N VAL A 24 -0.06 -15.85 2.10
CA VAL A 24 -1.44 -15.91 2.54
C VAL A 24 -2.34 -16.06 1.31
N PRO A 25 -3.21 -17.10 1.25
CA PRO A 25 -4.14 -17.26 0.14
C PRO A 25 -5.00 -16.00 -0.06
N GLY A 26 -5.08 -15.51 -1.30
CA GLY A 26 -5.84 -14.29 -1.62
C GLY A 26 -5.08 -12.97 -1.45
N ALA A 27 -3.86 -12.98 -0.88
CA ALA A 27 -3.10 -11.75 -0.66
C ALA A 27 -2.65 -11.10 -1.96
N THR A 28 -2.26 -11.89 -2.96
CA THR A 28 -1.86 -11.41 -4.28
C THR A 28 -3.05 -10.78 -5.02
N GLU A 29 -4.20 -11.44 -5.00
CA GLU A 29 -5.43 -10.93 -5.61
C GLU A 29 -5.90 -9.65 -4.93
N ARG A 30 -5.79 -9.58 -3.59
CA ARG A 30 -6.07 -8.37 -2.84
C ARG A 30 -5.10 -7.25 -3.20
N LEU A 31 -3.79 -7.52 -3.25
CA LEU A 31 -2.77 -6.53 -3.64
C LEU A 31 -3.07 -5.95 -5.03
N VAL A 32 -3.39 -6.80 -6.00
CA VAL A 32 -3.75 -6.38 -7.37
C VAL A 32 -5.03 -5.55 -7.37
N SER A 33 -6.04 -5.98 -6.62
CA SER A 33 -7.32 -5.27 -6.51
C SER A 33 -7.16 -3.89 -5.87
N GLU A 34 -6.42 -3.81 -4.76
CA GLU A 34 -6.12 -2.56 -4.06
C GLU A 34 -5.30 -1.64 -4.98
N ARG A 35 -4.27 -2.17 -5.64
CA ARG A 35 -3.50 -1.37 -6.61
C ARG A 35 -4.38 -0.84 -7.74
N ALA A 36 -5.28 -1.65 -8.29
CA ALA A 36 -6.21 -1.21 -9.32
C ALA A 36 -7.18 -0.14 -8.82
N ALA A 37 -7.58 -0.23 -7.54
CA ALA A 37 -8.40 0.76 -6.86
C ALA A 37 -7.68 2.12 -6.81
N TRP A 38 -6.40 2.13 -6.43
CA TRP A 38 -5.60 3.34 -6.29
C TRP A 38 -4.96 3.86 -7.59
N ARG A 39 -4.96 3.03 -8.65
CA ARG A 39 -4.46 3.38 -9.99
C ARG A 39 -3.03 3.97 -9.97
N GLU A 40 -2.86 5.18 -10.49
CA GLU A 40 -1.60 5.93 -10.56
C GLU A 40 -1.10 6.45 -9.21
N ASP A 41 -1.97 6.53 -8.19
CA ASP A 41 -1.62 7.05 -6.87
C ASP A 41 -0.93 6.03 -5.97
N ALA A 42 -0.84 4.77 -6.41
CA ALA A 42 -0.16 3.71 -5.70
C ALA A 42 1.06 3.19 -6.47
N THR A 43 2.05 2.70 -5.74
CA THR A 43 3.21 1.96 -6.26
C THR A 43 3.34 0.65 -5.49
N VAL A 44 3.73 -0.42 -6.18
CA VAL A 44 4.01 -1.71 -5.52
C VAL A 44 5.52 -1.91 -5.52
N GLU A 45 6.09 -2.17 -4.35
CA GLU A 45 7.50 -2.47 -4.18
C GLU A 45 7.69 -3.85 -3.54
N PRO A 46 8.56 -4.71 -4.09
CA PRO A 46 8.91 -5.97 -3.44
C PRO A 46 9.77 -5.68 -2.20
N LEU A 47 9.39 -6.22 -1.05
CA LEU A 47 10.18 -6.18 0.18
C LEU A 47 11.02 -7.46 0.37
N GLY A 48 10.73 -8.50 -0.40
CA GLY A 48 11.40 -9.79 -0.36
C GLY A 48 10.65 -10.82 -1.20
N PRO A 49 11.05 -12.10 -1.17
CA PRO A 49 10.43 -13.15 -1.97
C PRO A 49 8.94 -13.35 -1.65
N ASP A 50 8.56 -13.12 -0.39
CA ASP A 50 7.20 -13.40 0.12
C ASP A 50 6.44 -12.14 0.55
N HIS A 51 7.01 -10.95 0.35
CA HIS A 51 6.43 -9.71 0.88
C HIS A 51 6.44 -8.60 -0.17
N ALA A 52 5.32 -7.89 -0.26
CA ALA A 52 5.17 -6.72 -1.11
C ALA A 52 4.56 -5.55 -0.32
N ALA A 53 5.04 -4.34 -0.60
CA ALA A 53 4.49 -3.09 -0.10
C ALA A 53 3.64 -2.42 -1.18
N LEU A 54 2.44 -1.98 -0.82
CA LEU A 54 1.66 -1.01 -1.57
C LEU A 54 1.85 0.36 -0.91
N ILE A 55 2.48 1.28 -1.63
CA ILE A 55 2.75 2.65 -1.21
C ILE A 55 1.73 3.57 -1.89
N VAL A 56 0.86 4.22 -1.13
CA VAL A 56 -0.18 5.13 -1.65
C VAL A 56 0.17 6.56 -1.28
N ARG A 57 0.22 7.47 -2.27
CA ARG A 57 0.46 8.90 -2.03
C ARG A 57 -0.79 9.57 -1.44
N ALA A 58 -0.64 10.34 -0.36
CA ALA A 58 -1.75 11.10 0.19
C ALA A 58 -2.24 12.14 -0.84
N GLY A 59 -3.53 12.03 -1.19
CA GLY A 59 -4.17 12.71 -2.31
C GLY A 59 -5.08 11.76 -3.10
N GLY A 60 -4.62 10.53 -3.34
CA GLY A 60 -5.42 9.44 -3.92
C GLY A 60 -6.35 8.78 -2.90
N ALA A 61 -5.88 8.67 -1.65
CA ALA A 61 -6.54 8.10 -0.46
C ALA A 61 -8.01 8.54 -0.26
N ALA A 62 -8.32 9.79 -0.63
CA ALA A 62 -9.62 10.40 -0.37
C ALA A 62 -10.80 9.79 -1.14
N ARG A 63 -10.57 8.96 -2.18
CA ARG A 63 -11.67 8.38 -2.99
C ARG A 63 -12.24 7.06 -2.47
N MET A 64 -11.59 6.36 -1.54
CA MET A 64 -12.01 5.01 -1.11
C MET A 64 -12.71 4.98 0.25
N HIS A 65 -12.53 6.01 1.09
CA HIS A 65 -13.15 6.04 2.43
C HIS A 65 -14.68 6.28 2.41
N ASN A 66 -15.31 6.29 1.24
CA ASN A 66 -16.76 6.48 1.10
C ASN A 66 -17.51 5.25 0.54
N ARG A 67 -16.89 4.05 0.54
CA ARG A 67 -17.57 2.80 0.14
C ARG A 67 -17.74 1.80 1.29
N ARG A 68 -18.10 2.30 2.47
CA ARG A 68 -18.74 1.55 3.56
C ARG A 68 -19.71 2.45 4.34
N ALA A 69 -20.66 3.05 3.63
CA ALA A 69 -21.86 3.66 4.20
C ALA A 69 -22.91 3.90 3.09
N ALA A 70 -23.47 2.82 2.56
CA ALA A 70 -24.76 2.80 1.85
C ALA A 70 -25.23 1.34 1.76
#